data_AF-A0AA39YLM4-F1
#
_entry.id   AF-A0AA39YLM4-F1
#
_cell.length_a   1.000
_cell.length_b   1.000
_cell.length_c   1.000
_cell.angle_alpha   90.00
_cell.angle_beta   90.00
_cell.angle_gamma   90.00
#
_symmetry.space_group_name_H-M   'P 1'
#
loop_
_entity.id
_entity.type
_entity.pdbx_description
1 polymer ?
#
loop_
_entity_poly.entity_id
_entity_poly.type
_entity_poly.pdbx_seq_one_letter_code
_entity_poly.pdbx_strand_id
1 'polypeptide(L)'
;MSATSLLEPYGSPKSTNSDESTFDEAASTAGSSTTCADDTSASSVTPTASECDNDSNPLKRKRGLSSALTPPLSASDEDRCDATPTTLSRALHVLATEAAALAHATRLYSTSTTARAALVSAVSIVERAHVGGGKVVVCGVGKSGLVGRKTVATMKSLGLGASFLHAAEAVHGDLGDVRPGDAVLFISFSGRTAELLNVLQHLPADTPVVALTAYPDAETCPLLAGRIGDAVLLPAPIHESEEASFGVSAPTTSTTVAMAVGDMLALTAAERIHEEDKGRVFKRNHPGGAIGARTLAEEVTKVVKTKKVCLTSVVEA
;
A
#
# COMPACT_ATOMS: atom_id res chain seq x y z
N MET A 1 26.00 -5.58 63.74
CA MET A 1 25.20 -4.84 64.74
C MET A 1 24.05 -4.20 63.96
N SER A 2 22.92 -4.92 63.78
CA SER A 2 21.69 -4.91 64.63
C SER A 2 20.87 -3.62 64.40
N ALA A 3 19.56 -3.58 64.10
CA ALA A 3 18.40 -4.49 64.12
C ALA A 3 17.40 -4.00 63.02
N THR A 4 16.51 -4.73 62.35
CA THR A 4 15.41 -5.69 62.68
C THR A 4 14.16 -5.08 63.35
N SER A 5 13.01 -5.15 62.66
CA SER A 5 11.60 -5.13 63.15
C SER A 5 10.66 -5.50 61.96
N LEU A 6 10.19 -6.76 61.79
CA LEU A 6 8.94 -7.40 62.29
C LEU A 6 7.64 -6.68 61.86
N LEU A 7 6.80 -7.24 60.96
CA LEU A 7 5.68 -8.21 61.14
C LEU A 7 4.50 -7.61 61.96
N GLU A 8 3.19 -7.66 61.64
CA GLU A 8 2.33 -8.36 60.66
C GLU A 8 0.84 -7.82 60.81
N PRO A 9 -0.30 -8.48 60.43
CA PRO A 9 -1.37 -7.92 59.57
C PRO A 9 -2.80 -7.90 60.18
N TYR A 10 -3.79 -7.25 59.55
CA TYR A 10 -5.26 -7.43 59.75
C TYR A 10 -5.98 -6.71 58.59
N GLY A 11 -7.07 -7.14 57.94
CA GLY A 11 -7.99 -8.28 58.04
C GLY A 11 -9.23 -7.93 57.18
N SER A 12 -9.79 -8.90 56.45
CA SER A 12 -11.10 -8.79 55.76
C SER A 12 -12.27 -8.86 56.75
N PRO A 13 -13.51 -8.48 56.36
CA PRO A 13 -14.51 -9.55 56.11
C PRO A 13 -15.62 -9.27 55.06
N LYS A 14 -16.07 -10.38 54.42
CA LYS A 14 -17.45 -10.86 54.09
C LYS A 14 -18.45 -9.90 53.39
N SER A 15 -18.89 -10.15 52.15
CA SER A 15 -19.81 -11.17 51.60
C SER A 15 -21.28 -11.05 52.06
N THR A 16 -22.19 -10.77 51.12
CA THR A 16 -23.55 -11.36 51.02
C THR A 16 -24.02 -11.39 49.57
N ASN A 17 -24.51 -12.57 49.16
CA ASN A 17 -25.17 -12.93 47.90
C ASN A 17 -26.67 -12.56 47.91
N SER A 18 -27.31 -12.84 46.76
CA SER A 18 -28.74 -13.14 46.53
C SER A 18 -29.56 -11.90 46.09
N ASP A 19 -30.43 -11.89 45.06
CA ASP A 19 -31.13 -12.87 44.21
C ASP A 19 -31.55 -12.13 42.91
N GLU A 20 -31.48 -12.73 41.71
CA GLU A 20 -32.56 -13.41 40.99
C GLU A 20 -33.71 -12.49 40.50
N SER A 21 -33.76 -12.23 39.18
CA SER A 21 -35.03 -12.14 38.43
C SER A 21 -34.79 -12.30 36.92
N THR A 22 -35.09 -13.51 36.48
CA THR A 22 -35.55 -13.96 35.17
C THR A 22 -36.48 -12.95 34.47
N PHE A 23 -36.33 -12.76 33.15
CA PHE A 23 -37.45 -12.37 32.30
C PHE A 23 -37.40 -13.13 30.98
N ASP A 24 -38.60 -13.56 30.61
CA ASP A 24 -38.93 -14.58 29.64
C ASP A 24 -38.69 -14.25 28.16
N GLU A 25 -38.57 -15.38 27.47
CA GLU A 25 -38.77 -15.72 26.06
C GLU A 25 -40.01 -15.08 25.39
N ALA A 26 -39.86 -14.67 24.12
CA ALA A 26 -40.94 -14.74 23.14
C ALA A 26 -40.37 -14.86 21.71
N ALA A 27 -40.45 -16.07 21.17
CA ALA A 27 -40.36 -16.36 19.76
C ALA A 27 -41.51 -15.70 18.96
N SER A 28 -41.23 -15.31 17.71
CA SER A 28 -42.27 -15.15 16.69
C SER A 28 -41.74 -15.62 15.34
N THR A 29 -42.13 -16.85 15.04
CA THR A 29 -42.03 -17.55 13.76
C THR A 29 -43.08 -17.02 12.78
N ALA A 30 -42.66 -16.66 11.57
CA ALA A 30 -43.45 -16.73 10.34
C ALA A 30 -42.43 -16.83 9.18
N GLY A 31 -42.34 -17.86 8.36
CA GLY A 31 -43.38 -18.79 7.93
C GLY A 31 -44.10 -18.23 6.71
N SER A 32 -43.49 -18.29 5.52
CA SER A 32 -44.20 -18.27 4.24
C SER A 32 -43.35 -18.86 3.11
N SER A 33 -43.59 -20.13 2.87
CA SER A 33 -43.30 -20.89 1.66
C SER A 33 -44.11 -20.41 0.44
N THR A 34 -43.49 -20.37 -0.73
CA THR A 34 -44.09 -20.64 -2.08
C THR A 34 -42.92 -20.72 -3.07
N THR A 35 -42.40 -21.90 -3.44
CA THR A 35 -42.81 -22.80 -4.55
C THR A 35 -42.93 -22.16 -5.94
N CYS A 36 -42.00 -22.59 -6.81
CA CYS A 36 -42.17 -23.13 -8.17
C CYS A 36 -42.76 -22.27 -9.31
N ALA A 37 -41.93 -22.05 -10.34
CA ALA A 37 -42.15 -22.31 -11.78
C ALA A 37 -40.95 -21.68 -12.54
N ASP A 38 -40.00 -22.45 -13.09
CA ASP A 38 -40.03 -23.00 -14.46
C ASP A 38 -40.66 -22.04 -15.49
N ASP A 39 -39.81 -21.43 -16.34
CA ASP A 39 -40.08 -21.45 -17.77
C ASP A 39 -38.80 -21.25 -18.60
N THR A 40 -38.49 -22.30 -19.33
CA THR A 40 -37.64 -22.39 -20.51
C THR A 40 -38.09 -21.44 -21.63
N SER A 41 -37.15 -20.76 -22.29
CA SER A 41 -37.11 -20.74 -23.76
C SER A 41 -35.79 -20.19 -24.29
N ALA A 42 -35.03 -21.08 -24.94
CA ALA A 42 -34.02 -20.72 -25.90
C ALA A 42 -34.69 -20.20 -27.19
N SER A 43 -34.11 -19.17 -27.83
CA SER A 43 -34.14 -19.04 -29.28
C SER A 43 -33.00 -18.14 -29.76
N SER A 44 -32.00 -18.81 -30.32
CA SER A 44 -31.19 -18.33 -31.44
C SER A 44 -32.04 -17.71 -32.55
N VAL A 45 -31.52 -16.71 -33.28
CA VAL A 45 -31.50 -16.62 -34.76
C VAL A 45 -30.76 -15.32 -35.15
N THR A 46 -29.61 -15.47 -35.81
CA THR A 46 -29.01 -14.49 -36.73
C THR A 46 -29.73 -14.59 -38.09
N PRO A 47 -29.66 -13.56 -38.95
CA PRO A 47 -28.88 -13.78 -40.18
C PRO A 47 -28.18 -12.55 -40.81
N THR A 48 -27.03 -12.85 -41.44
CA THR A 48 -26.45 -12.38 -42.73
C THR A 48 -26.34 -10.87 -43.02
N ALA A 49 -25.14 -10.28 -43.13
CA ALA A 49 -24.10 -10.41 -44.19
C ALA A 49 -24.48 -9.71 -45.53
N SER A 50 -23.76 -8.63 -45.84
CA SER A 50 -23.56 -8.12 -47.21
C SER A 50 -22.07 -7.86 -47.42
N GLU A 51 -21.48 -8.65 -48.32
CA GLU A 51 -20.11 -8.54 -48.81
C GLU A 51 -19.95 -7.38 -49.79
N CYS A 52 -18.78 -6.75 -49.79
CA CYS A 52 -18.11 -6.18 -50.96
C CYS A 52 -16.60 -6.20 -50.68
N ASP A 53 -15.91 -7.20 -51.23
CA ASP A 53 -14.46 -7.26 -51.43
C ASP A 53 -14.01 -6.16 -52.43
N ASN A 54 -12.83 -5.54 -52.26
CA ASN A 54 -11.57 -6.10 -52.75
C ASN A 54 -10.39 -5.09 -52.70
N ASP A 55 -9.19 -5.67 -52.59
CA ASP A 55 -7.88 -5.21 -53.10
C ASP A 55 -6.92 -4.27 -52.31
N SER A 56 -6.02 -4.94 -51.57
CA SER A 56 -4.55 -5.05 -51.78
C SER A 56 -3.55 -3.86 -51.61
N ASN A 57 -2.71 -4.06 -50.58
CA ASN A 57 -1.23 -3.91 -50.49
C ASN A 57 -0.61 -2.67 -49.75
N PRO A 58 0.51 -2.86 -49.00
CA PRO A 58 0.94 -1.99 -47.90
C PRO A 58 2.14 -1.09 -48.23
N LEU A 59 2.29 0.01 -47.49
CA LEU A 59 3.55 0.76 -47.42
C LEU A 59 3.94 1.09 -45.98
N LYS A 60 5.08 0.51 -45.58
CA LYS A 60 5.89 0.87 -44.41
C LYS A 60 6.08 2.39 -44.34
N ARG A 61 5.78 3.00 -43.20
CA ARG A 61 6.32 4.34 -42.87
C ARG A 61 7.08 4.32 -41.53
N LYS A 62 8.39 4.44 -41.68
CA LYS A 62 9.46 4.60 -40.69
C LYS A 62 9.12 5.79 -39.77
N ARG A 63 8.95 5.58 -38.46
CA ARG A 63 8.82 6.68 -37.48
C ARG A 63 10.22 7.16 -37.09
N GLY A 64 10.60 8.33 -37.60
CA GLY A 64 11.79 9.06 -37.16
C GLY A 64 11.56 9.73 -35.81
N LEU A 65 12.60 9.78 -34.99
CA LEU A 65 12.68 10.55 -33.75
C LEU A 65 12.43 12.03 -34.04
N SER A 66 11.42 12.62 -33.41
CA SER A 66 11.19 14.06 -33.43
C SER A 66 11.27 14.60 -31.99
N SER A 67 12.23 15.49 -31.86
CA SER A 67 12.58 16.47 -30.82
C SER A 67 11.55 16.80 -29.73
N ALA A 68 12.12 17.05 -28.54
CA ALA A 68 11.52 17.62 -27.34
C ALA A 68 10.49 18.73 -27.61
N LEU A 69 9.33 18.59 -26.96
CA LEU A 69 8.24 19.57 -26.97
C LEU A 69 8.49 20.61 -25.86
N THR A 70 9.22 21.67 -26.19
CA THR A 70 9.08 22.94 -25.46
C THR A 70 8.04 23.76 -26.23
N PRO A 71 6.90 24.16 -25.64
CA PRO A 71 5.92 24.97 -26.37
C PRO A 71 6.44 26.40 -26.56
N PRO A 72 6.09 27.08 -27.68
CA PRO A 72 6.56 28.42 -27.97
C PRO A 72 5.80 29.45 -27.12
N LEU A 73 6.51 30.51 -26.73
CA LEU A 73 5.91 31.75 -26.22
C LEU A 73 5.39 32.55 -27.42
N SER A 74 4.08 32.62 -27.59
CA SER A 74 3.46 33.67 -28.42
C SER A 74 2.15 34.13 -27.80
N ALA A 75 2.08 35.44 -27.61
CA ALA A 75 0.99 36.19 -27.01
C ALA A 75 -0.30 36.18 -27.85
N SER A 76 -1.38 36.53 -27.15
CA SER A 76 -2.74 36.95 -27.58
C SER A 76 -3.86 35.92 -27.39
N ASP A 77 -4.29 35.77 -26.13
CA ASP A 77 -5.60 35.24 -25.75
C ASP A 77 -6.43 36.39 -25.14
N GLU A 78 -6.82 37.38 -25.94
CA GLU A 78 -7.94 38.26 -25.60
C GLU A 78 -9.25 37.60 -26.04
N ASP A 79 -9.63 36.55 -25.32
CA ASP A 79 -11.00 36.01 -25.19
C ASP A 79 -10.96 34.67 -24.44
N ARG A 80 -10.83 34.74 -23.11
CA ARG A 80 -11.01 33.55 -22.25
C ARG A 80 -11.79 33.91 -21.01
N CYS A 81 -13.00 33.36 -20.95
CA CYS A 81 -13.88 33.23 -19.78
C CYS A 81 -13.15 33.41 -18.43
N ASP A 82 -13.64 34.36 -17.63
CA ASP A 82 -13.14 34.86 -16.34
C ASP A 82 -13.05 33.79 -15.21
N ALA A 83 -13.20 32.50 -15.53
CA ALA A 83 -13.04 31.35 -14.64
C ALA A 83 -11.64 30.69 -14.73
N THR A 84 -10.81 31.12 -15.68
CA THR A 84 -9.53 30.47 -16.00
C THR A 84 -8.41 30.77 -14.98
N PRO A 85 -8.24 32.01 -14.48
CA PRO A 85 -7.20 32.32 -13.49
C PRO A 85 -7.42 31.64 -12.13
N THR A 86 -8.67 31.53 -11.68
CA THR A 86 -9.04 30.91 -10.39
C THR A 86 -8.95 29.39 -10.44
N THR A 87 -9.33 28.77 -11.56
CA THR A 87 -9.19 27.32 -11.76
C THR A 87 -7.72 26.90 -11.83
N LEU A 88 -6.91 27.62 -12.61
CA LEU A 88 -5.47 27.34 -12.71
C LEU A 88 -4.77 27.57 -11.37
N SER A 89 -5.09 28.67 -10.68
CA SER A 89 -4.56 28.94 -9.34
C SER A 89 -4.87 27.79 -8.37
N ARG A 90 -6.11 27.28 -8.36
CA ARG A 90 -6.49 26.15 -7.50
C ARG A 90 -5.77 24.85 -7.88
N ALA A 91 -5.60 24.56 -9.16
CA ALA A 91 -4.86 23.38 -9.62
C ALA A 91 -3.37 23.44 -9.20
N LEU A 92 -2.74 24.61 -9.36
CA LEU A 92 -1.36 24.84 -8.93
C LEU A 92 -1.23 24.77 -7.40
N HIS A 93 -2.22 25.27 -6.65
CA HIS A 93 -2.27 25.15 -5.20
C HIS A 93 -2.27 23.70 -4.73
N VAL A 94 -3.10 22.84 -5.33
CA VAL A 94 -3.10 21.38 -5.01
C VAL A 94 -1.71 20.78 -5.20
N LEU A 95 -1.07 21.01 -6.36
CA LEU A 95 0.27 20.49 -6.64
C LEU A 95 1.33 21.04 -5.67
N ALA A 96 1.25 22.33 -5.34
CA ALA A 96 2.17 22.97 -4.41
C ALA A 96 2.02 22.41 -2.99
N THR A 97 0.80 22.23 -2.50
CA THR A 97 0.51 21.64 -1.18
C THR A 97 1.01 20.21 -1.10
N GLU A 98 0.79 19.38 -2.12
CA GLU A 98 1.30 18.01 -2.13
C GLU A 98 2.84 17.95 -2.17
N ALA A 99 3.47 18.81 -2.98
CA ALA A 99 4.94 18.92 -3.01
C ALA A 99 5.51 19.36 -1.66
N ALA A 100 4.88 20.35 -1.02
CA ALA A 100 5.27 20.81 0.31
C ALA A 100 5.16 19.67 1.34
N ALA A 101 4.07 18.90 1.33
CA ALA A 101 3.89 17.76 2.23
C ALA A 101 5.00 16.71 2.09
N LEU A 102 5.43 16.40 0.86
CA LEU A 102 6.56 15.49 0.62
C LEU A 102 7.90 16.08 1.09
N ALA A 103 8.11 17.38 0.95
CA ALA A 103 9.28 18.06 1.49
C ALA A 103 9.31 18.00 3.04
N HIS A 104 8.14 18.14 3.68
CA HIS A 104 7.99 17.98 5.13
C HIS A 104 8.27 16.53 5.58
N ALA A 105 7.75 15.53 4.87
CA ALA A 105 8.05 14.12 5.15
C ALA A 105 9.55 13.82 5.00
N THR A 106 10.20 14.35 3.95
CA THR A 106 11.66 14.23 3.76
C THR A 106 12.43 14.83 4.93
N ARG A 107 12.00 16.01 5.41
CA ARG A 107 12.60 16.65 6.59
C ARG A 107 12.43 15.78 7.83
N LEU A 108 11.23 15.26 8.08
CA LEU A 108 10.95 14.38 9.20
C LEU A 108 11.92 13.18 9.23
N TYR A 109 12.04 12.45 8.13
CA TYR A 109 12.92 11.27 8.06
C TYR A 109 14.42 11.59 7.98
N SER A 110 14.82 12.85 7.72
CA SER A 110 16.23 13.26 7.76
C SER A 110 16.65 13.81 9.12
N THR A 111 15.75 14.45 9.86
CA THR A 111 16.09 15.12 11.14
C THR A 111 15.67 14.33 12.37
N SER A 112 14.54 13.63 12.34
CA SER A 112 14.04 12.88 13.50
C SER A 112 14.82 11.58 13.68
N THR A 113 15.46 11.40 14.84
CA THR A 113 16.09 10.13 15.23
C THR A 113 15.07 9.01 15.35
N THR A 114 13.91 9.30 15.95
CA THR A 114 12.82 8.34 16.13
C THR A 114 12.26 7.86 14.79
N ALA A 115 11.99 8.76 13.84
CA ALA A 115 11.47 8.38 12.53
C ALA A 115 12.48 7.53 11.72
N ARG A 116 13.77 7.85 11.82
CA ARG A 116 14.85 7.06 11.19
C ARG A 116 14.97 5.68 11.80
N ALA A 117 14.98 5.59 13.13
CA ALA A 117 15.02 4.31 13.83
C ALA A 117 13.81 3.45 13.46
N ALA A 118 12.62 4.05 13.42
CA ALA A 118 11.41 3.34 13.01
C ALA A 118 11.46 2.84 11.56
N LEU A 119 11.99 3.62 10.62
CA LEU A 119 12.21 3.17 9.25
C LEU A 119 13.15 1.96 9.20
N VAL A 120 14.28 2.00 9.90
CA VAL A 120 15.23 0.88 9.97
C VAL A 120 14.58 -0.36 10.56
N SER A 121 13.82 -0.22 11.65
CA SER A 121 13.08 -1.33 12.27
C SER A 121 12.00 -1.90 11.35
N ALA A 122 11.25 -1.05 10.64
CA ALA A 122 10.25 -1.48 9.66
C ALA A 122 10.90 -2.26 8.51
N VAL A 123 12.02 -1.78 7.97
CA VAL A 123 12.81 -2.49 6.96
C VAL A 123 13.26 -3.87 7.48
N SER A 124 13.75 -3.96 8.73
CA SER A 124 14.13 -5.23 9.35
C SER A 124 12.95 -6.18 9.61
N ILE A 125 11.74 -5.68 9.85
CA ILE A 125 10.51 -6.50 9.90
C ILE A 125 10.23 -7.10 8.51
N VAL A 126 10.25 -6.28 7.46
CA VAL A 126 10.01 -6.73 6.07
C VAL A 126 11.07 -7.77 5.65
N GLU A 127 12.33 -7.53 5.95
CA GLU A 127 13.45 -8.44 5.69
C GLU A 127 13.25 -9.79 6.39
N ARG A 128 12.95 -9.81 7.69
CA ARG A 128 12.71 -11.06 8.42
C ARG A 128 11.51 -11.83 7.88
N ALA A 129 10.40 -11.14 7.60
CA ALA A 129 9.23 -11.79 7.00
C ALA A 129 9.59 -12.43 5.66
N HIS A 130 10.31 -11.71 4.79
CA HIS A 130 10.71 -12.21 3.48
C HIS A 130 11.69 -13.39 3.56
N VAL A 131 12.76 -13.28 4.34
CA VAL A 131 13.77 -14.33 4.51
C VAL A 131 13.16 -15.58 5.17
N GLY A 132 12.21 -15.40 6.08
CA GLY A 132 11.44 -16.48 6.69
C GLY A 132 10.43 -17.15 5.76
N GLY A 133 10.30 -16.71 4.50
CA GLY A 133 9.31 -17.23 3.54
C GLY A 133 7.89 -16.71 3.76
N GLY A 134 7.70 -15.77 4.67
CA GLY A 134 6.45 -15.04 4.90
C GLY A 134 6.28 -13.84 3.98
N LYS A 135 5.26 -13.04 4.27
CA LYS A 135 4.91 -11.84 3.50
C LYS A 135 4.50 -10.67 4.39
N VAL A 136 4.49 -9.48 3.80
CA VAL A 136 3.88 -8.29 4.38
C VAL A 136 2.39 -8.23 3.98
N VAL A 137 1.50 -8.43 4.94
CA VAL A 137 0.05 -8.27 4.74
C VAL A 137 -0.31 -6.80 4.96
N VAL A 138 -0.57 -6.08 3.88
CA VAL A 138 -0.93 -4.66 3.91
C VAL A 138 -2.44 -4.52 4.09
N CYS A 139 -2.87 -3.84 5.15
CA CYS A 139 -4.26 -3.72 5.54
C CYS A 139 -4.71 -2.25 5.60
N GLY A 140 -5.87 -1.97 5.01
CA GLY A 140 -6.44 -0.62 4.93
C GLY A 140 -7.86 -0.63 4.37
N VAL A 141 -8.54 0.51 4.48
CA VAL A 141 -9.89 0.75 3.92
C VAL A 141 -9.93 2.07 3.14
N GLY A 142 -10.92 2.22 2.26
CA GLY A 142 -11.12 3.46 1.51
C GLY A 142 -9.89 3.88 0.70
N LYS A 143 -9.57 5.19 0.72
CA LYS A 143 -8.41 5.73 -0.02
C LYS A 143 -7.08 5.20 0.52
N SER A 144 -6.95 5.00 1.83
CA SER A 144 -5.78 4.34 2.43
C SER A 144 -5.64 2.88 1.96
N GLY A 145 -6.75 2.17 1.74
CA GLY A 145 -6.76 0.85 1.12
C GLY A 145 -6.25 0.86 -0.33
N LEU A 146 -6.59 1.88 -1.12
CA LEU A 146 -6.05 2.05 -2.47
C LEU A 146 -4.54 2.29 -2.45
N VAL A 147 -4.05 3.13 -1.52
CA VAL A 147 -2.61 3.29 -1.26
C VAL A 147 -1.98 1.94 -0.90
N GLY A 148 -2.61 1.16 -0.01
CA GLY A 148 -2.13 -0.17 0.36
C GLY A 148 -2.03 -1.14 -0.81
N ARG A 149 -3.02 -1.16 -1.71
CA ARG A 149 -2.96 -1.96 -2.95
C ARG A 149 -1.79 -1.56 -3.84
N LYS A 150 -1.53 -0.26 -3.97
CA LYS A 150 -0.36 0.27 -4.71
C LYS A 150 0.93 -0.18 -4.02
N THR A 151 1.04 -0.03 -2.70
CA THR A 151 2.19 -0.49 -1.91
C THR A 151 2.46 -1.98 -2.10
N VAL A 152 1.43 -2.82 -2.07
CA VAL A 152 1.54 -4.27 -2.37
C VAL A 152 2.06 -4.50 -3.79
N ALA A 153 1.54 -3.79 -4.78
CA ALA A 153 2.02 -3.90 -6.15
C ALA A 153 3.51 -3.51 -6.25
N THR A 154 3.92 -2.41 -5.61
CA THR A 154 5.32 -1.98 -5.57
C THR A 154 6.22 -3.01 -4.87
N MET A 155 5.83 -3.53 -3.71
CA MET A 155 6.57 -4.59 -3.00
C MET A 155 6.75 -5.84 -3.86
N LYS A 156 5.68 -6.34 -4.49
CA LYS A 156 5.74 -7.51 -5.39
C LYS A 156 6.66 -7.26 -6.59
N SER A 157 6.55 -6.08 -7.20
CA SER A 157 7.40 -5.67 -8.32
C SER A 157 8.89 -5.66 -7.95
N LEU A 158 9.20 -5.38 -6.67
CA LEU A 158 10.57 -5.36 -6.16
C LEU A 158 11.06 -6.71 -5.60
N GLY A 159 10.25 -7.77 -5.67
CA GLY A 159 10.65 -9.10 -5.19
C GLY A 159 10.20 -9.43 -3.77
N LEU A 160 9.52 -8.52 -3.09
CA LEU A 160 9.08 -8.69 -1.72
C LEU A 160 7.74 -9.44 -1.68
N GLY A 161 7.62 -10.39 -0.75
CA GLY A 161 6.37 -11.06 -0.48
C GLY A 161 5.39 -10.08 0.14
N ALA A 162 4.26 -9.82 -0.53
CA ALA A 162 3.21 -8.94 0.00
C ALA A 162 1.82 -9.38 -0.47
N SER A 163 0.80 -9.12 0.33
CA SER A 163 -0.62 -9.26 -0.04
C SER A 163 -1.45 -8.11 0.52
N PHE A 164 -2.63 -7.87 -0.04
CA PHE A 164 -3.56 -6.86 0.45
C PHE A 164 -4.69 -7.55 1.22
N LEU A 165 -5.02 -7.04 2.40
CA LEU A 165 -6.14 -7.49 3.23
C LEU A 165 -7.09 -6.31 3.45
N HIS A 166 -8.32 -6.39 2.94
CA HIS A 166 -9.31 -5.34 3.20
C HIS A 166 -9.82 -5.47 4.63
N ALA A 167 -9.72 -4.41 5.44
CA ALA A 167 -9.99 -4.53 6.88
C ALA A 167 -11.43 -4.93 7.22
N ALA A 168 -12.41 -4.50 6.41
CA ALA A 168 -13.80 -4.89 6.61
C ALA A 168 -14.03 -6.39 6.33
N GLU A 169 -13.28 -7.00 5.42
CA GLU A 169 -13.44 -8.43 5.07
C GLU A 169 -12.62 -9.34 5.99
N ALA A 170 -11.56 -8.82 6.59
CA ALA A 170 -10.66 -9.57 7.47
C ALA A 170 -11.40 -10.32 8.58
N VAL A 171 -12.27 -9.63 9.32
CA VAL A 171 -13.03 -10.25 10.43
C VAL A 171 -14.17 -11.17 9.97
N HIS A 172 -14.41 -11.24 8.66
CA HIS A 172 -15.40 -12.12 8.04
C HIS A 172 -14.76 -13.34 7.34
N GLY A 173 -13.48 -13.61 7.57
CA GLY A 173 -12.79 -14.82 7.12
C GLY A 173 -11.41 -14.58 6.54
N ASP A 174 -11.19 -13.41 5.95
CA ASP A 174 -9.93 -13.09 5.25
C ASP A 174 -8.74 -12.93 6.21
N LEU A 175 -8.97 -12.81 7.53
CA LEU A 175 -7.88 -12.84 8.53
C LEU A 175 -7.06 -14.14 8.45
N GLY A 176 -7.64 -15.22 7.93
CA GLY A 176 -6.92 -16.46 7.62
C GLY A 176 -5.78 -16.31 6.62
N ASP A 177 -5.69 -15.18 5.89
CA ASP A 177 -4.56 -14.87 5.02
C ASP A 177 -3.28 -14.53 5.78
N VAL A 178 -3.40 -14.11 7.04
CA VAL A 178 -2.24 -13.85 7.92
C VAL A 178 -1.73 -15.18 8.46
N ARG A 179 -0.49 -15.53 8.14
CA ARG A 179 0.16 -16.78 8.55
C ARG A 179 1.32 -16.53 9.51
N PRO A 180 1.72 -17.54 10.30
CA PRO A 180 2.95 -17.44 11.09
C PRO A 180 4.15 -17.08 10.22
N GLY A 181 4.96 -16.12 10.67
CA GLY A 181 6.09 -15.58 9.90
C GLY A 181 5.74 -14.36 9.03
N ASP A 182 4.47 -14.03 8.87
CA ASP A 182 4.04 -12.80 8.21
C ASP A 182 4.20 -11.58 9.14
N ALA A 183 4.24 -10.40 8.53
CA ALA A 183 4.10 -9.11 9.21
C ALA A 183 2.89 -8.36 8.67
N VAL A 184 2.27 -7.51 9.50
CA VAL A 184 1.11 -6.70 9.09
C VAL A 184 1.53 -5.23 8.96
N LEU A 185 1.18 -4.60 7.83
CA LEU A 185 1.32 -3.17 7.61
C LEU A 185 -0.07 -2.52 7.59
N PHE A 186 -0.45 -1.82 8.66
CA PHE A 186 -1.66 -1.00 8.67
C PHE A 186 -1.43 0.34 8.01
N ILE A 187 -2.33 0.77 7.13
CA ILE A 187 -2.32 2.12 6.56
C ILE A 187 -3.60 2.85 6.96
N SER A 188 -3.45 3.86 7.82
CA SER A 188 -4.55 4.73 8.25
C SER A 188 -4.02 6.08 8.67
N PHE A 189 -4.47 7.13 7.99
CA PHE A 189 -4.07 8.50 8.34
C PHE A 189 -4.41 8.83 9.79
N SER A 190 -5.65 8.57 10.23
CA SER A 190 -6.10 8.88 11.59
C SER A 190 -5.57 7.95 12.67
N GLY A 191 -5.04 6.77 12.31
CA GLY A 191 -4.64 5.71 13.26
C GLY A 191 -5.77 5.17 14.14
N ARG A 192 -7.03 5.55 13.87
CA ARG A 192 -8.22 5.26 14.69
C ARG A 192 -9.36 4.60 13.91
N THR A 193 -9.07 4.16 12.68
CA THR A 193 -10.04 3.47 11.84
C THR A 193 -10.57 2.23 12.54
N ALA A 194 -11.88 2.17 12.80
CA ALA A 194 -12.50 1.14 13.63
C ALA A 194 -12.29 -0.26 13.06
N GLU A 195 -12.34 -0.42 11.74
CA GLU A 195 -12.11 -1.69 11.06
C GLU A 195 -10.69 -2.21 11.28
N LEU A 196 -9.67 -1.33 11.27
CA LEU A 196 -8.29 -1.74 11.51
C LEU A 196 -8.03 -2.06 12.99
N LEU A 197 -8.63 -1.31 13.90
CA LEU A 197 -8.58 -1.63 15.34
C LEU A 197 -9.26 -2.96 15.64
N ASN A 198 -10.35 -3.26 14.93
CA ASN A 198 -11.03 -4.55 14.98
C ASN A 198 -10.13 -5.68 14.41
N VAL A 199 -9.40 -5.45 13.34
CA VAL A 199 -8.39 -6.42 12.87
C VAL A 199 -7.31 -6.64 13.92
N LEU A 200 -6.80 -5.57 14.54
CA LEU A 200 -5.71 -5.63 15.52
C LEU A 200 -6.02 -6.57 16.71
N GLN A 201 -7.26 -6.53 17.23
CA GLN A 201 -7.66 -7.37 18.38
C GLN A 201 -7.73 -8.87 18.05
N HIS A 202 -7.86 -9.23 16.77
CA HIS A 202 -7.92 -10.63 16.33
C HIS A 202 -6.57 -11.14 15.81
N LEU A 203 -5.57 -10.28 15.66
CA LEU A 203 -4.21 -10.70 15.31
C LEU A 203 -3.49 -11.31 16.52
N PRO A 204 -2.78 -12.44 16.36
CA PRO A 204 -1.92 -12.98 17.41
C PRO A 204 -0.98 -11.90 17.97
N ALA A 205 -0.85 -11.79 19.29
CA ALA A 205 -0.19 -10.65 19.97
C ALA A 205 1.30 -10.47 19.61
N ASP A 206 1.93 -11.54 19.14
CA ASP A 206 3.32 -11.63 18.67
C ASP A 206 3.50 -11.31 17.18
N THR A 207 2.41 -11.21 16.41
CA THR A 207 2.48 -10.82 14.99
C THR A 207 3.13 -9.44 14.88
N PRO A 208 4.24 -9.28 14.12
CA PRO A 208 4.87 -7.99 13.91
C PRO A 208 3.91 -7.02 13.20
N VAL A 209 3.81 -5.80 13.71
CA VAL A 209 2.93 -4.76 13.19
C VAL A 209 3.74 -3.51 12.86
N VAL A 210 3.55 -3.01 11.65
CA VAL A 210 3.95 -1.68 11.22
C VAL A 210 2.69 -0.85 11.01
N ALA A 211 2.59 0.33 11.61
CA ALA A 211 1.50 1.26 11.39
C ALA A 211 2.00 2.48 10.62
N LEU A 212 1.42 2.76 9.45
CA LEU A 212 1.64 3.96 8.66
C LEU A 212 0.50 4.95 8.94
N THR A 213 0.77 5.97 9.75
CA THR A 213 -0.26 6.91 10.26
C THR A 213 0.28 8.33 10.43
N ALA A 214 -0.59 9.31 10.69
CA ALA A 214 -0.19 10.68 11.00
C ALA A 214 0.31 10.89 12.45
N TYR A 215 0.29 9.85 13.30
CA TYR A 215 0.75 9.97 14.68
C TYR A 215 2.25 10.35 14.74
N PRO A 216 2.67 11.15 15.74
CA PRO A 216 4.07 11.55 15.88
C PRO A 216 4.95 10.49 16.56
N ASP A 217 4.35 9.63 17.38
CA ASP A 217 5.05 8.62 18.18
C ASP A 217 4.24 7.32 18.33
N ALA A 218 4.96 6.21 18.54
CA ALA A 218 4.38 4.88 18.57
C ALA A 218 3.52 4.64 19.82
N GLU A 219 3.88 5.26 20.95
CA GLU A 219 3.22 5.08 22.25
C GLU A 219 1.77 5.57 22.22
N THR A 220 1.50 6.64 21.48
CA THR A 220 0.17 7.23 21.35
C THR A 220 -0.67 6.63 20.23
N CYS A 221 -0.09 5.77 19.38
CA CYS A 221 -0.77 5.20 18.22
C CYS A 221 -1.65 3.99 18.61
N PRO A 222 -2.99 4.07 18.49
CA PRO A 222 -3.87 2.97 18.91
C PRO A 222 -3.68 1.67 18.12
N LEU A 223 -3.20 1.77 16.87
CA LEU A 223 -2.90 0.60 16.03
C LEU A 223 -1.67 -0.20 16.49
N LEU A 224 -0.93 0.28 17.50
CA LEU A 224 0.23 -0.37 18.08
C LEU A 224 0.04 -0.74 19.56
N ALA A 225 -1.14 -0.44 20.12
CA ALA A 225 -1.40 -0.67 21.54
C ALA A 225 -1.44 -2.16 21.89
N GLY A 226 -0.84 -2.52 23.03
CA GLY A 226 -0.93 -3.86 23.63
C GLY A 226 -0.20 -4.97 22.85
N ARG A 227 0.69 -4.63 21.93
CA ARG A 227 1.47 -5.59 21.15
C ARG A 227 2.66 -6.12 21.96
N ILE A 228 2.88 -7.44 21.88
CA ILE A 228 4.02 -8.11 22.50
C ILE A 228 5.15 -8.27 21.47
N GLY A 229 4.77 -8.51 20.20
CA GLY A 229 5.71 -8.53 19.08
C GLY A 229 6.20 -7.14 18.67
N ASP A 230 7.02 -7.09 17.63
CA ASP A 230 7.55 -5.82 17.11
C ASP A 230 6.41 -4.89 16.67
N ALA A 231 6.34 -3.70 17.25
CA ALA A 231 5.33 -2.69 16.96
C ALA A 231 6.02 -1.39 16.55
N VAL A 232 5.91 -1.03 15.28
CA VAL A 232 6.65 0.08 14.68
C VAL A 232 5.70 1.10 14.06
N LEU A 233 5.90 2.38 14.37
CA LEU A 233 5.20 3.48 13.71
C LEU A 233 6.05 4.04 12.57
N LEU A 234 5.51 4.07 11.35
CA LEU A 234 5.99 4.90 10.26
C LEU A 234 5.18 6.21 10.22
N PRO A 235 5.73 7.33 10.73
CA PRO A 235 4.99 8.59 10.78
C PRO A 235 4.89 9.22 9.38
N ALA A 236 3.66 9.55 8.99
CA ALA A 236 3.30 10.20 7.73
C ALA A 236 2.34 11.39 7.97
N PRO A 237 2.70 12.38 8.81
CA PRO A 237 1.87 13.56 9.02
C PRO A 237 1.88 14.45 7.76
N ILE A 238 0.81 15.22 7.59
CA ILE A 238 0.73 16.31 6.61
C ILE A 238 0.97 17.63 7.32
N HIS A 239 1.65 18.56 6.64
CA HIS A 239 2.01 19.87 7.16
C HIS A 239 0.81 20.79 7.41
N GLU A 240 -0.28 20.56 6.68
CA GLU A 240 -1.55 21.27 6.78
C GLU A 240 -2.67 20.26 6.45
N SER A 241 -3.80 20.33 7.15
CA SER A 241 -4.95 19.46 6.90
C SER A 241 -5.59 19.77 5.54
N GLU A 242 -6.11 18.77 4.83
CA GLU A 242 -6.79 19.00 3.54
C GLU A 242 -7.99 19.96 3.65
N GLU A 243 -8.68 19.98 4.79
CA GLU A 243 -9.76 20.94 5.04
C GLU A 243 -9.26 22.38 5.07
N ALA A 244 -8.14 22.64 5.74
CA ALA A 244 -7.50 23.95 5.73
C ALA A 244 -6.95 24.30 4.34
N SER A 245 -6.33 23.36 3.64
CA SER A 245 -5.72 23.62 2.33
C SER A 245 -6.76 23.82 1.21
N PHE A 246 -7.88 23.09 1.23
CA PHE A 246 -8.80 22.95 0.10
C PHE A 246 -10.27 23.21 0.43
N GLY A 247 -10.61 23.45 1.70
CA GLY A 247 -11.98 23.63 2.18
C GLY A 247 -12.78 22.32 2.28
N VAL A 248 -12.15 21.16 2.05
CA VAL A 248 -12.78 19.83 2.15
C VAL A 248 -11.79 18.82 2.71
N SER A 249 -12.25 17.94 3.59
CA SER A 249 -11.42 16.92 4.25
C SER A 249 -11.21 15.66 3.39
N ALA A 250 -11.24 15.80 2.06
CA ALA A 250 -11.05 14.69 1.14
C ALA A 250 -9.58 14.23 1.17
N PRO A 251 -9.28 12.94 1.42
CA PRO A 251 -7.89 12.47 1.44
C PRO A 251 -7.21 12.66 0.09
N THR A 252 -6.25 13.57 0.04
CA THR A 252 -5.42 13.87 -1.13
C THR A 252 -3.96 13.92 -0.68
N THR A 253 -3.56 14.98 0.01
CA THR A 253 -2.22 15.18 0.55
C THR A 253 -1.80 14.05 1.48
N SER A 254 -2.70 13.58 2.36
CA SER A 254 -2.44 12.42 3.23
C SER A 254 -2.15 11.14 2.44
N THR A 255 -2.87 10.91 1.33
CA THR A 255 -2.67 9.73 0.48
C THR A 255 -1.37 9.82 -0.32
N THR A 256 -0.99 11.02 -0.77
CA THR A 256 0.29 11.27 -1.45
C THR A 256 1.47 10.99 -0.53
N VAL A 257 1.44 11.50 0.71
CA VAL A 257 2.50 11.21 1.69
C VAL A 257 2.55 9.73 2.04
N ALA A 258 1.40 9.09 2.32
CA ALA A 258 1.36 7.66 2.63
C ALA A 258 1.90 6.80 1.48
N MET A 259 1.60 7.14 0.22
CA MET A 259 2.11 6.44 -0.95
C MET A 259 3.63 6.57 -1.07
N ALA A 260 4.17 7.77 -0.87
CA ALA A 260 5.60 8.02 -0.89
C ALA A 260 6.34 7.29 0.25
N VAL A 261 5.78 7.27 1.47
CA VAL A 261 6.36 6.51 2.60
C VAL A 261 6.29 5.00 2.36
N GLY A 262 5.20 4.51 1.75
CA GLY A 262 5.09 3.11 1.32
C GLY A 262 6.14 2.73 0.29
N ASP A 263 6.43 3.61 -0.68
CA ASP A 263 7.48 3.41 -1.67
C ASP A 263 8.87 3.47 -1.05
N MET A 264 9.10 4.40 -0.12
CA MET A 264 10.34 4.49 0.65
C MET A 264 10.60 3.18 1.39
N LEU A 265 9.60 2.63 2.10
CA LEU A 265 9.74 1.35 2.80
C LEU A 265 10.05 0.21 1.82
N ALA A 266 9.30 0.10 0.72
CA ALA A 266 9.46 -1.01 -0.22
C ALA A 266 10.83 -0.97 -0.93
N LEU A 267 11.26 0.21 -1.40
CA LEU A 267 12.54 0.39 -2.09
C LEU A 267 13.73 0.14 -1.16
N THR A 268 13.69 0.65 0.07
CA THR A 268 14.77 0.46 1.04
C THR A 268 14.84 -0.98 1.55
N ALA A 269 13.69 -1.65 1.76
CA ALA A 269 13.67 -3.06 2.11
C ALA A 269 14.20 -3.94 0.98
N ALA A 270 13.74 -3.72 -0.26
CA ALA A 270 14.25 -4.44 -1.42
C ALA A 270 15.75 -4.20 -1.64
N GLU A 271 16.23 -2.98 -1.36
CA GLU A 271 17.66 -2.68 -1.40
C GLU A 271 18.46 -3.53 -0.42
N ARG A 272 17.99 -3.63 0.82
CA ARG A 272 18.65 -4.41 1.86
C ARG A 272 18.62 -5.92 1.59
N ILE A 273 17.51 -6.42 1.06
CA ILE A 273 17.30 -7.86 0.84
C ILE A 273 18.02 -8.36 -0.42
N HIS A 274 18.06 -7.55 -1.48
CA HIS A 274 18.56 -8.00 -2.78
C HIS A 274 19.92 -7.42 -3.17
N GLU A 275 20.46 -6.45 -2.42
CA GLU A 275 21.80 -5.83 -2.62
C GLU A 275 22.17 -5.66 -4.11
N GLU A 276 23.03 -6.53 -4.65
CA GLU A 276 23.56 -6.48 -6.03
C GLU A 276 22.60 -7.03 -7.10
N ASP A 277 21.51 -7.69 -6.73
CA ASP A 277 20.64 -8.48 -7.62
C ASP A 277 19.27 -7.85 -7.91
N LYS A 278 19.05 -6.61 -7.47
CA LYS A 278 17.76 -5.89 -7.62
C LYS A 278 17.25 -5.89 -9.07
N GLY A 279 18.16 -5.70 -10.02
CA GLY A 279 17.83 -5.70 -11.45
C GLY A 279 17.33 -7.06 -11.95
N ARG A 280 17.89 -8.17 -11.47
CA ARG A 280 17.49 -9.53 -11.87
C ARG A 280 16.16 -9.92 -11.23
N VAL A 281 15.97 -9.59 -9.96
CA VAL A 281 14.71 -9.84 -9.23
C VAL A 281 13.55 -9.05 -9.86
N PHE A 282 13.77 -7.78 -10.18
CA PHE A 282 12.78 -6.95 -10.86
C PHE A 282 12.44 -7.49 -12.26
N LYS A 283 13.43 -7.97 -13.03
CA LYS A 283 13.19 -8.61 -14.34
C LYS A 283 12.34 -9.88 -14.24
N ARG A 284 12.67 -10.77 -13.30
CA ARG A 284 11.95 -12.04 -13.10
C ARG A 284 10.45 -11.80 -12.86
N ASN A 285 10.12 -10.74 -12.13
CA ASN A 285 8.74 -10.43 -11.74
C ASN A 285 7.96 -9.62 -12.80
N HIS A 286 8.60 -9.23 -13.92
CA HIS A 286 7.96 -8.50 -15.02
C HIS A 286 8.26 -9.11 -16.41
N PRO A 287 7.88 -10.38 -16.67
CA PRO A 287 8.20 -11.05 -17.92
C PRO A 287 7.51 -10.47 -19.16
N GLY A 288 6.36 -9.78 -18.99
CA GLY A 288 5.55 -9.26 -20.11
C GLY A 288 5.54 -7.72 -20.27
N GLY A 289 6.30 -6.98 -19.45
CA GLY A 289 6.25 -5.51 -19.44
C GLY A 289 7.34 -4.86 -20.30
N ALA A 290 7.05 -3.66 -20.84
CA ALA A 290 8.02 -2.83 -21.57
C ALA A 290 9.31 -2.55 -20.77
N ILE A 291 9.23 -2.59 -19.45
CA ILE A 291 10.36 -2.36 -18.52
C ILE A 291 11.29 -3.59 -18.47
N GLY A 292 10.76 -4.81 -18.46
CA GLY A 292 11.56 -6.04 -18.56
C GLY A 292 12.22 -6.20 -19.95
N ALA A 293 11.51 -5.79 -21.00
CA ALA A 293 12.01 -5.86 -22.38
C ALA A 293 13.19 -4.92 -22.67
N ARG A 294 13.21 -3.70 -22.10
CA ARG A 294 14.31 -2.73 -22.30
C ARG A 294 15.65 -3.24 -21.76
N THR A 295 15.65 -3.95 -20.63
CA THR A 295 16.89 -4.43 -20.02
C THR A 295 17.36 -5.77 -20.59
N LEU A 296 16.47 -6.60 -21.17
CA LEU A 296 16.88 -7.79 -21.94
C LEU A 296 17.68 -7.41 -23.19
N ALA A 297 17.31 -6.31 -23.86
CA ALA A 297 18.08 -5.78 -24.98
C ALA A 297 19.51 -5.37 -24.58
N GLU A 298 19.71 -4.90 -23.35
CA GLU A 298 21.03 -4.53 -22.80
C GLU A 298 21.90 -5.75 -22.44
N GLU A 299 21.31 -6.85 -21.96
CA GLU A 299 22.04 -8.10 -21.72
C GLU A 299 22.42 -8.83 -23.01
N VAL A 300 21.51 -8.88 -24.00
CA VAL A 300 21.81 -9.45 -25.32
C VAL A 300 22.92 -8.65 -26.01
N THR A 301 22.90 -7.31 -25.94
CA THR A 301 23.97 -6.48 -26.51
C THR A 301 25.30 -6.63 -25.78
N LYS A 302 25.31 -6.85 -24.46
CA LYS A 302 26.54 -7.20 -23.71
C LYS A 302 27.10 -8.55 -24.16
N VAL A 303 26.29 -9.61 -24.20
CA VAL A 303 26.73 -10.95 -24.63
C VAL A 303 27.28 -10.95 -26.06
N VAL A 304 26.65 -10.20 -26.97
CA VAL A 304 27.12 -10.05 -28.36
C VAL A 304 28.43 -9.27 -28.44
N LYS A 305 28.63 -8.22 -27.62
CA LYS A 305 29.92 -7.51 -27.53
C LYS A 305 31.03 -8.39 -26.97
N THR A 306 30.78 -9.15 -25.91
CA THR A 306 31.80 -10.03 -25.29
C THR A 306 32.22 -11.15 -26.24
N LYS A 307 31.28 -11.75 -26.98
CA LYS A 307 31.61 -12.74 -28.02
C LYS A 307 32.38 -12.13 -29.19
N LYS A 308 32.05 -10.91 -29.62
CA LYS A 308 32.77 -10.24 -30.71
C LYS A 308 34.22 -9.90 -30.35
N VAL A 309 34.48 -9.46 -29.11
CA VAL A 309 35.84 -9.20 -28.59
C VAL A 309 36.65 -10.49 -28.49
N CYS A 310 36.05 -11.57 -27.99
CA CYS A 310 36.74 -12.86 -27.88
C CYS A 310 37.05 -13.49 -29.26
N LEU A 311 36.18 -13.30 -30.27
CA LEU A 311 36.44 -13.75 -31.64
C LEU A 311 37.51 -12.92 -32.37
N THR A 312 37.72 -11.65 -32.02
CA THR A 312 38.78 -10.84 -32.66
C THR A 312 40.15 -11.15 -32.08
N SER A 313 40.25 -11.45 -30.78
CA SER A 313 41.52 -11.85 -30.14
C SER A 313 42.04 -13.24 -30.53
N VAL A 314 41.21 -14.10 -31.13
CA VAL A 314 41.60 -15.46 -31.55
C VAL A 314 42.01 -15.52 -33.02
N VAL A 315 41.79 -14.45 -33.79
CA VAL A 315 42.14 -14.38 -35.23
C VAL A 315 43.48 -13.65 -35.47
N GLU A 316 44.08 -13.06 -34.42
CA GLU A 316 45.40 -12.39 -34.48
C GLU A 316 46.53 -13.15 -33.73
N ALA A 317 46.39 -14.46 -33.52
CA ALA A 317 47.42 -15.33 -32.93
C ALA A 317 47.82 -16.46 -33.89
#